data_AF-A0A354SEZ9-F1
#
_entry.id   AF-A0A354SEZ9-F1
#
_cell.length_a   1.000
_cell.length_b   1.000
_cell.length_c   1.000
_cell.angle_alpha   90.00
_cell.angle_beta   90.00
_cell.angle_gamma   90.00
#
_symmetry.space_group_name_H-M   'P 1'
#
loop_
_entity.id
_entity.type
_entity.pdbx_description
1 polymer ?
#
loop_
_entity_poly.entity_id
_entity_poly.type
_entity_poly.pdbx_seq_one_letter_code
_entity_poly.pdbx_strand_id
1 'polypeptide(L)' 'ENILYPEIDKQYCIGCGACQLACPTTPRSIVVHANPVHKKAEKYVHPETPVDPKTPANQDFPF' A
#
# COMPACT_ATOMS: atom_id res chain seq x y z
N GLU A 1 10.29 -12.83 21.70
CA GLU A 1 9.52 -11.62 21.33
C GLU A 1 9.36 -11.62 19.81
N ASN A 2 8.13 -11.60 19.31
CA ASN A 2 7.84 -11.69 17.88
C ASN A 2 6.76 -10.64 17.56
N ILE A 3 7.16 -9.37 17.62
CA ILE A 3 6.25 -8.24 17.40
C ILE A 3 6.33 -7.88 15.92
N LEU A 4 5.32 -8.33 15.16
CA LEU A 4 5.15 -7.99 13.74
C LEU A 4 4.57 -6.57 13.64
N TYR A 5 5.44 -5.56 13.54
CA TYR A 5 5.02 -4.23 13.14
C TYR A 5 5.24 -4.04 11.63
N PRO A 6 4.34 -3.33 10.94
CA PRO A 6 4.55 -3.01 9.53
C PRO A 6 5.68 -1.99 9.38
N GLU A 7 6.58 -2.24 8.44
CA GLU A 7 7.58 -1.27 7.99
C GLU A 7 7.08 -0.55 6.74
N ILE A 8 7.29 0.77 6.69
CA ILE A 8 6.85 1.61 5.57
C ILE A 8 8.04 1.96 4.71
N ASP A 9 7.97 1.56 3.44
CA ASP A 9 8.84 2.12 2.43
C ASP A 9 8.28 3.49 1.97
N LYS A 10 9.02 4.55 2.30
CA LYS A 10 8.60 5.93 2.07
C LYS A 10 8.56 6.28 0.59
N GLN A 11 9.28 5.58 -0.28
CA GLN A 11 9.29 5.88 -1.71
C GLN A 11 7.94 5.56 -2.37
N TYR A 12 7.23 4.55 -1.86
CA TYR A 12 5.90 4.15 -2.35
C TYR A 12 4.74 4.76 -1.54
N CYS A 13 5.01 5.44 -0.43
CA CYS A 13 3.98 6.04 0.41
C CYS A 13 3.35 7.27 -0.26
N ILE A 14 2.03 7.22 -0.49
CA ILE A 14 1.26 8.32 -1.09
C ILE A 14 0.71 9.33 -0.06
N GLY A 15 0.97 9.11 1.24
CA GLY A 15 0.54 10.04 2.29
C GLY A 15 -0.97 10.09 2.56
N CYS A 16 -1.73 9.05 2.22
CA CYS A 16 -3.20 9.04 2.39
C CYS A 16 -3.68 8.98 3.85
N GLY A 17 -2.82 8.61 4.80
CA GLY A 17 -3.17 8.55 6.24
C GLY A 17 -3.99 7.32 6.66
N ALA A 18 -4.35 6.41 5.76
CA ALA A 18 -5.16 5.24 6.08
C ALA A 18 -4.52 4.34 7.16
N CYS A 19 -3.20 4.12 7.09
CA CYS A 19 -2.46 3.35 8.08
C CYS A 19 -2.45 4.01 9.47
N GLN A 20 -2.36 5.34 9.54
CA GLN A 20 -2.47 6.08 10.80
C GLN A 20 -3.87 5.97 11.40
N LEU A 21 -4.92 6.06 10.57
CA LEU A 21 -6.31 5.92 11.02
C LEU A 21 -6.59 4.51 11.55
N ALA A 22 -6.10 3.48 10.86
CA ALA A 22 -6.31 2.09 11.22
C ALA A 22 -5.49 1.64 12.45
N CYS A 23 -4.49 2.42 12.87
CA CYS A 23 -3.61 2.05 13.98
C CYS A 23 -4.39 1.97 15.31
N PRO A 24 -4.46 0.79 15.96
CA PRO A 24 -5.27 0.60 17.17
C PRO A 24 -4.55 1.01 18.47
N THR A 25 -3.25 1.30 18.42
CA THR A 25 -2.45 1.58 19.62
C THR A 25 -2.62 3.02 20.10
N THR A 26 -2.47 3.23 21.40
CA THR A 26 -2.46 4.57 22.02
C THR A 26 -1.20 4.71 22.89
N PRO A 27 -0.21 5.54 22.48
CA PRO A 27 -0.17 6.37 21.28
C PRO A 27 -0.08 5.54 19.99
N ARG A 28 -0.43 6.16 18.85
CA ARG A 28 -0.33 5.51 17.54
C ARG A 28 1.12 5.19 17.22
N SER A 29 1.39 3.96 16.77
CA SER A 29 2.72 3.53 16.36
C SER A 29 3.14 4.10 14.99
N ILE A 30 2.19 4.61 14.20
CA ILE A 30 2.43 5.20 12.89
C ILE A 30 1.71 6.55 12.76
N VAL A 31 2.44 7.55 12.27
CA VAL A 31 1.97 8.91 12.01
C VAL A 31 2.45 9.36 10.64
N VAL A 32 1.54 9.89 9.83
CA VAL A 32 1.79 10.40 8.49
C VAL A 32 1.95 11.92 8.58
N HIS A 33 3.10 12.42 8.12
CA HIS A 33 3.39 13.84 8.03
C HIS A 33 3.33 14.30 6.57
N ALA A 34 2.64 15.41 6.32
CA ALA A 34 2.66 16.05 5.02
C ALA A 34 4.03 16.67 4.73
N ASN A 35 4.46 16.60 3.48
CA ASN A 35 5.63 17.35 3.02
C ASN A 35 5.27 18.84 2.86
N PRO A 36 6.20 19.77 3.13
CA PRO A 36 5.97 21.20 2.89
C PRO A 36 5.65 21.52 1.42
N VAL A 37 6.15 20.70 0.49
CA VAL A 37 5.87 20.76 -0.94
C VAL A 37 5.37 19.40 -1.40
N HIS A 38 4.31 19.37 -2.21
CA HIS A 38 3.73 18.12 -2.70
C HIS A 38 4.74 17.34 -3.55
N LYS A 39 5.04 16.10 -3.14
CA LYS A 39 5.91 15.16 -3.85
C LYS A 39 5.09 14.03 -4.46
N LYS A 40 5.63 13.40 -5.51
CA LYS A 40 5.05 12.17 -6.09
C LYS A 40 5.74 10.94 -5.50
N ALA A 41 4.95 9.91 -5.20
CA ALA A 41 5.46 8.60 -4.85
C ALA A 41 5.94 7.86 -6.10
N GLU A 42 6.87 6.93 -5.92
CA GLU A 42 7.32 6.03 -6.96
C GLU A 42 6.24 4.99 -7.29
N LYS A 43 6.22 4.54 -8.55
CA LYS A 43 5.34 3.46 -8.95
C LYS A 43 5.94 2.14 -8.47
N TYR A 44 5.24 1.46 -7.56
CA TYR A 44 5.63 0.12 -7.17
C TYR A 44 5.44 -0.84 -8.34
N VAL A 45 6.50 -1.57 -8.70
CA VAL A 45 6.46 -2.64 -9.69
C VAL A 45 6.60 -3.94 -8.92
N HIS A 46 5.52 -4.72 -8.85
CA HIS A 46 5.59 -6.04 -8.25
C HIS A 46 6.58 -6.89 -9.06
N PRO A 47 7.49 -7.64 -8.41
CA PRO A 47 8.25 -8.65 -9.11
C PRO A 47 7.26 -9.59 -9.79
N GLU A 48 7.47 -9.83 -11.08
CA GLU A 48 6.59 -10.65 -11.89
C GLU A 48 6.60 -12.08 -11.33
N THR A 49 5.62 -12.44 -10.50
CA THR A 49 5.20 -13.83 -10.39
C THR A 49 4.80 -14.27 -11.79
N PRO A 50 5.17 -15.49 -12.25
CA PRO A 50 4.68 -16.04 -13.50
C PRO A 50 3.16 -15.88 -13.50
N VAL A 51 2.67 -14.93 -14.29
CA VAL A 51 1.26 -14.76 -14.50
C VAL A 51 0.91 -15.96 -15.36
N ASP A 52 0.36 -17.01 -14.75
CA ASP A 52 -0.31 -18.06 -15.52
C ASP A 52 -1.15 -17.33 -16.57
N PRO A 53 -0.91 -17.58 -17.88
CA PRO A 53 -1.52 -16.82 -18.94
C PRO A 53 -3.01 -16.80 -18.66
N LYS A 54 -3.54 -15.63 -18.32
CA LYS A 54 -4.96 -15.46 -18.06
C LYS A 54 -5.67 -16.05 -19.27
N THR A 55 -6.38 -17.16 -19.06
CA THR A 55 -7.40 -17.65 -19.96
C THR A 55 -8.17 -16.42 -20.45
N PRO A 56 -8.37 -16.22 -21.75
CA PRO A 56 -9.11 -15.07 -22.24
C PRO A 56 -10.44 -15.06 -21.49
N ALA A 57 -10.69 -13.98 -20.74
CA ALA A 57 -11.95 -13.74 -20.06
C ALA A 57 -12.98 -13.45 -21.14
N ASN A 58 -13.40 -14.49 -21.84
CA ASN A 58 -14.56 -14.48 -22.70
C ASN A 58 -15.66 -15.18 -21.92
N GLN A 59 -16.63 -14.38 -21.46
CA GLN A 59 -18.08 -14.58 -21.54
C GLN A 59 -18.78 -13.94 -20.34
N ASP A 60 -19.46 -12.83 -20.63
CA ASP A 60 -20.61 -12.24 -19.93
C ASP A 60 -20.56 -12.18 -18.40
N PHE A 61 -19.96 -11.11 -17.87
CA PHE A 61 -20.27 -10.66 -16.51
C PHE A 61 -21.65 -9.98 -16.52
N PRO A 62 -22.67 -10.50 -15.82
CA PRO A 62 -24.05 -10.04 -15.95
C PRO A 62 -24.33 -8.86 -15.00
N PHE A 63 -23.55 -7.80 -15.13
CA PHE A 63 -23.84 -6.48 -14.55
C PHE A 63 -23.43 -5.39 -15.54
#